data_AF-A0A5B8C3K9-F1
#
_entry.id   AF-A0A5B8C3K9-F1
#
_cell.length_a   1.000
_cell.length_b   1.000
_cell.length_c   1.000
_cell.angle_alpha   90.00
_cell.angle_beta   90.00
_cell.angle_gamma   90.00
#
_symmetry.space_group_name_H-M   'P 1'
#
loop_
_entity.id
_entity.type
_entity.pdbx_description
1 polymer ?
#
loop_
_entity_poly.entity_id
_entity_poly.type
_entity_poly.pdbx_seq_one_letter_code
_entity_poly.pdbx_strand_id
1 'polypeptide(L)'
;MDKPSSVRDIVALWPSRLAFADAIGLAGKARVDKWIQVNSIPAPFLYPIFQAAMDAGIALAAEDVMRVVAADAGRANRGEAA
;
A
#
# COMPACT_ATOMS: atom_id res chain seq x y z
N MET A 1 -10.77 -4.09 14.18
CA MET A 1 -10.22 -3.37 13.02
C MET A 1 -10.60 -4.17 11.80
N ASP A 2 -11.30 -3.56 10.84
CA ASP A 2 -11.63 -4.24 9.59
C ASP A 2 -10.36 -4.48 8.76
N LYS A 3 -10.34 -5.59 8.01
CA LYS A 3 -9.20 -5.96 7.17
C LYS A 3 -9.04 -4.94 6.04
N PRO A 4 -7.83 -4.45 5.75
CA PRO A 4 -7.61 -3.53 4.64
C PRO A 4 -8.11 -4.10 3.32
N SER A 5 -8.93 -3.32 2.59
CA SER A 5 -9.53 -3.73 1.32
C SER A 5 -8.96 -2.97 0.12
N SER A 6 -8.23 -1.89 0.39
CA SER A 6 -7.64 -1.00 -0.61
C SER A 6 -6.28 -0.46 -0.15
N VAL A 7 -5.50 0.11 -1.08
CA VAL A 7 -4.27 0.83 -0.76
C VAL A 7 -4.56 2.02 0.15
N ARG A 8 -5.73 2.65 0.00
CA ARG A 8 -6.17 3.73 0.89
C ARG A 8 -6.29 3.25 2.34
N ASP A 9 -6.86 2.07 2.56
CA ASP A 9 -7.05 1.51 3.90
C ASP A 9 -5.70 1.18 4.55
N ILE A 10 -4.76 0.62 3.77
CA ILE A 10 -3.39 0.38 4.23
C ILE A 10 -2.75 1.69 4.67
N VAL A 11 -2.77 2.72 3.82
CA VAL A 11 -2.14 4.03 4.14
C VAL A 11 -2.82 4.71 5.33
N ALA A 12 -4.12 4.49 5.53
CA ALA A 12 -4.89 5.06 6.64
C ALA A 12 -4.53 4.47 8.01
N LEU A 13 -3.70 3.42 8.07
CA LEU A 13 -3.13 2.91 9.33
C LEU A 13 -2.12 3.89 9.96
N TRP A 14 -1.61 4.84 9.17
CA TRP A 14 -0.73 5.90 9.66
C TRP A 14 -1.51 7.21 9.89
N PRO A 15 -1.04 8.09 10.80
CA PRO A 15 -1.70 9.37 11.09
C PRO A 15 -1.86 10.30 9.87
N SER A 16 -0.99 10.16 8.87
CA SER A 16 -1.10 10.88 7.61
C SER A 16 -0.39 10.14 6.48
N ARG A 17 -0.71 10.49 5.23
CA ARG A 17 -0.01 9.98 4.04
C ARG A 17 1.47 10.35 4.02
N LEU A 18 1.83 11.49 4.62
CA LEU A 18 3.22 11.91 4.76
C LEU A 18 3.94 11.02 5.78
N ALA A 19 3.32 10.76 6.94
CA ALA A 19 3.88 9.84 7.94
C ALA A 19 4.10 8.42 7.38
N PHE A 20 3.17 7.92 6.55
CA PHE A 20 3.38 6.67 5.82
C PHE A 20 4.57 6.75 4.85
N ALA A 21 4.65 7.80 4.04
CA ALA A 21 5.75 8.01 3.09
C ALA A 21 7.11 8.04 3.80
N ASP A 22 7.20 8.79 4.90
CA ASP A 22 8.42 8.91 5.70
C ASP A 22 8.82 7.57 6.31
N ALA A 23 7.85 6.80 6.82
CA ALA A 23 8.09 5.50 7.43
C ALA A 23 8.69 4.47 6.44
N ILE A 24 8.40 4.60 5.14
CA ILE A 24 8.94 3.71 4.09
C ILE A 24 10.08 4.34 3.28
N GLY A 25 10.63 5.47 3.75
CA GLY A 25 11.79 6.12 3.15
C GLY A 25 11.52 6.87 1.83
N LEU A 26 10.29 7.31 1.59
CA LEU A 26 9.95 8.13 0.43
C LEU A 26 10.14 9.63 0.71
N ALA A 27 10.62 10.37 -0.29
CA ALA A 27 10.63 11.83 -0.25
C ALA A 27 9.21 12.38 -0.52
N GLY A 28 8.43 12.53 0.55
CA GLY A 28 7.10 13.13 0.54
C GLY A 28 5.97 12.23 0.00
N LYS A 29 4.74 12.74 0.05
CA LYS A 29 3.52 11.95 -0.18
C LYS A 29 3.08 11.75 -1.64
N ALA A 30 3.74 12.40 -2.61
CA ALA A 30 3.23 12.44 -4.00
C ALA A 30 3.11 11.03 -4.63
N ARG A 31 4.08 10.16 -4.35
CA ARG A 31 4.06 8.77 -4.83
C ARG A 31 2.96 7.95 -4.16
N VAL A 32 2.72 8.16 -2.86
CA VAL A 32 1.65 7.53 -2.08
C VAL A 32 0.27 7.95 -2.61
N ASP A 33 0.09 9.24 -2.91
CA ASP A 33 -1.16 9.75 -3.50
C ASP A 33 -1.46 9.04 -4.83
N LYS A 34 -0.45 8.84 -5.68
CA LYS A 34 -0.59 8.08 -6.93
C LYS A 34 -1.00 6.63 -6.67
N TRP A 35 -0.35 5.94 -5.71
CA TRP A 35 -0.69 4.55 -5.35
C TRP A 35 -2.12 4.39 -4.87
N ILE A 36 -2.62 5.35 -4.09
CA ILE A 36 -4.03 5.38 -3.66
C ILE A 36 -4.97 5.56 -4.86
N GLN A 37 -4.62 6.45 -5.79
CA GLN A 37 -5.44 6.71 -6.97
C GLN A 37 -5.56 5.49 -7.89
N VAL A 38 -4.44 4.80 -8.14
CA VAL A 38 -4.43 3.60 -8.99
C VAL A 38 -4.70 2.31 -8.22
N ASN A 39 -4.87 2.39 -6.89
CA ASN A 39 -5.00 1.25 -5.98
C ASN A 39 -3.91 0.17 -6.19
N SER A 40 -2.66 0.61 -6.35
CA SER A 40 -1.52 -0.26 -6.67
C SER A 40 -0.27 0.16 -5.92
N ILE A 41 0.46 -0.81 -5.36
CA ILE A 41 1.74 -0.60 -4.67
C ILE A 41 2.82 -1.38 -5.44
N PRO A 42 3.92 -0.73 -5.87
CA PRO A 42 5.01 -1.43 -6.55
C PRO A 42 5.71 -2.42 -5.61
N ALA A 43 6.06 -3.61 -6.14
CA ALA A 43 6.66 -4.70 -5.37
C ALA A 43 7.88 -4.32 -4.50
N PRO A 44 8.81 -3.45 -4.93
CA PRO A 44 9.95 -3.04 -4.10
C PRO A 44 9.57 -2.35 -2.79
N PHE A 45 8.34 -1.85 -2.65
CA PHE A 45 7.88 -1.16 -1.45
C PHE A 45 7.11 -2.06 -0.48
N LEU A 46 6.79 -3.30 -0.85
CA LEU A 46 6.03 -4.20 0.03
C LEU A 46 6.80 -4.52 1.32
N TYR A 47 8.08 -4.88 1.22
CA TYR A 47 8.91 -5.14 2.39
C TYR A 47 9.08 -3.90 3.29
N PRO A 48 9.45 -2.71 2.77
CA PRO A 48 9.47 -1.48 3.56
C PRO A 48 8.16 -1.19 4.30
N ILE A 49 6.99 -1.45 3.68
CA ILE A 49 5.69 -1.25 4.31
C ILE A 49 5.51 -2.17 5.51
N PHE A 50 5.88 -3.45 5.39
CA PHE A 50 5.79 -4.39 6.51
C PHE A 50 6.73 -4.00 7.65
N GLN A 51 7.97 -3.63 7.32
CA GLN A 51 8.93 -3.17 8.32
C GLN A 51 8.41 -1.93 9.05
N ALA A 52 7.91 -0.94 8.31
CA ALA A 52 7.32 0.27 8.87
C ALA A 52 6.11 -0.02 9.76
N ALA A 53 5.26 -0.98 9.40
CA ALA A 53 4.12 -1.39 10.21
C ALA A 53 4.58 -2.05 11.52
N MET A 54 5.57 -2.95 11.45
CA MET A 54 6.17 -3.58 12.63
C MET A 54 6.79 -2.54 13.57
N ASP A 55 7.59 -1.61 13.03
CA ASP A 55 8.27 -0.57 13.80
C ASP A 55 7.27 0.39 14.49
N ALA A 56 6.11 0.62 13.86
CA ALA A 56 5.03 1.44 14.40
C ALA A 56 4.06 0.68 15.33
N GLY A 57 4.25 -0.64 15.54
CA GLY A 57 3.33 -1.47 16.31
C GLY A 57 1.96 -1.65 15.65
N ILE A 58 1.87 -1.46 14.33
CA ILE A 58 0.66 -1.62 13.53
C ILE A 58 0.51 -3.09 13.13
N ALA A 59 -0.61 -3.70 13.52
CA ALA A 59 -0.94 -5.05 13.10
C ALA A 59 -1.37 -5.09 11.63
N LEU A 60 -0.41 -5.33 10.73
CA LEU A 60 -0.64 -5.49 9.29
C LEU A 60 -0.13 -6.86 8.83
N ALA A 61 -1.05 -7.77 8.48
CA ALA A 61 -0.67 -9.09 8.00
C ALA A 61 -0.23 -9.04 6.53
N ALA A 62 0.76 -9.86 6.17
CA ALA A 62 1.25 -9.96 4.80
C ALA A 62 0.15 -10.35 3.79
N GLU A 63 -0.74 -11.24 4.21
CA GLU A 63 -1.89 -11.70 3.43
C GLU A 63 -2.85 -10.57 3.08
N ASP A 64 -3.03 -9.58 3.97
CA ASP A 64 -3.93 -8.45 3.72
C ASP A 64 -3.38 -7.54 2.62
N VAL A 65 -2.09 -7.21 2.67
CA VAL A 65 -1.42 -6.40 1.64
C VAL A 65 -1.39 -7.15 0.31
N MET A 66 -1.07 -8.45 0.32
CA MET A 66 -1.03 -9.26 -0.89
C MET A 66 -2.42 -9.38 -1.53
N ARG A 67 -3.50 -9.50 -0.75
CA ARG A 67 -4.88 -9.49 -1.26
C ARG A 67 -5.20 -8.18 -1.98
N VAL A 68 -4.83 -7.05 -1.39
CA VAL A 68 -5.05 -5.70 -1.96
C VAL A 68 -4.27 -5.52 -3.27
N VAL A 69 -3.01 -5.94 -3.30
CA VAL A 69 -2.13 -5.76 -4.46
C VAL A 69 -2.41 -6.77 -5.58
N ALA A 70 -2.79 -8.01 -5.26
CA ALA A 70 -3.15 -9.02 -6.26
C ALA A 70 -4.44 -8.68 -7.03
N ALA A 71 -5.39 -8.00 -6.38
CA ALA A 71 -6.61 -7.52 -7.03
C ALA A 71 -6.34 -6.52 -8.17
N ASP A 72 -5.17 -5.85 -8.13
CA ASP A 72 -4.74 -4.89 -9.15
C ASP A 72 -3.99 -5.55 -10.32
N ALA A 73 -3.16 -6.56 -10.08
CA ALA A 73 -2.49 -7.32 -11.14
C ALA A 73 -3.49 -7.91 -12.16
N GLY A 74 -4.68 -8.30 -11.71
CA GLY A 74 -5.76 -8.75 -12.59
C GLY A 74 -6.46 -7.64 -13.39
N ARG A 75 -6.31 -6.35 -13.03
CA ARG A 75 -6.84 -5.22 -13.82
C ARG A 75 -5.84 -4.78 -14.90
N ALA A 76 -4.55 -4.75 -14.60
CA ALA A 76 -3.50 -4.44 -15.58
C ALA A 76 -3.54 -5.42 -16.77
N ASN A 77 -3.69 -6.73 -16.50
CA ASN A 77 -3.78 -7.76 -17.54
C ASN A 77 -5.08 -7.74 -18.38
N ARG A 78 -6.11 -6.97 -17.98
CA ARG A 78 -7.36 -6.84 -18.74
C ARG A 78 -7.37 -5.66 -19.72
N GLY A 79 -6.34 -4.80 -19.67
CA GLY A 79 -6.18 -3.65 -20.56
C GLY A 79 -5.43 -3.95 -21.87
N GLU A 80 -4.88 -5.16 -22.03
CA GLU A 80 -4.03 -5.53 -23.18
C GLU A 80 -4.76 -6.38 -24.25
N ALA A 81 -6.09 -6.45 -24.18
CA ALA A 81 -6.92 -7.22 -25.11
C ALA A 81 -8.02 -6.39 -25.79
N ALA A 82 -7.74 -5.13 -26.14
CA ALA A 82 -8.64 -4.26 -26.90
C ALA A 82 -7.92 -3.62 -28.09
#